data_AF-A0A924Q6Q8-F1
#
_entry.id   AF-A0A924Q6Q8-F1
#
_cell.length_a   1.000
_cell.length_b   1.000
_cell.length_c   1.000
_cell.angle_alpha   90.00
_cell.angle_beta   90.00
_cell.angle_gamma   90.00
#
_symmetry.space_group_name_H-M   'P 1'
#
loop_
_entity.id
_entity.type
_entity.pdbx_description
1 polymer ?
#
loop_
_entity_poly.entity_id
_entity_poly.type
_entity_poly.pdbx_seq_one_letter_code
_entity_poly.pdbx_strand_id
1 'polypeptide(L)'
;MQFADRLKNVETSAIRELFKLLGTPGIISFAGGFPDPALFDVEGIRISADAVLSNNPGPVLQYGATEGYGPLRAQLSLFMKNKGATVAPDGLIVTTGSQQALDLIGKTMISPGDKVIVEAPTFLATIQCFRLYGADIYGAPIDADGVQVDVLEKMIEELKPKLVYLIPTFGNPSGATLSLERRKRILEIAARTKTLVVEDDPYGELYFGTPPPPSMLALSDDIPGSREWLAHCGSLSKVLSPGLRVGWMIAPAALLANAT
;
A
#
# COMPACT_ATOMS: atom_id res chain seq x y z
N MET A 1 -9.01 24.47 -22.33
CA MET A 1 -9.81 23.36 -21.75
C MET A 1 -10.00 23.66 -20.28
N GLN A 2 -11.23 23.56 -19.74
CA GLN A 2 -11.45 23.71 -18.31
C GLN A 2 -11.18 22.37 -17.63
N PHE A 3 -10.14 22.31 -16.81
CA PHE A 3 -9.77 21.11 -16.05
C PHE A 3 -10.48 21.09 -14.69
N ALA A 4 -10.61 19.90 -14.10
CA ALA A 4 -11.21 19.73 -12.77
C ALA A 4 -10.40 20.47 -11.69
N ASP A 5 -11.09 21.15 -10.77
CA ASP A 5 -10.45 21.98 -9.74
C ASP A 5 -9.47 21.19 -8.85
N ARG A 6 -9.72 19.91 -8.63
CA ARG A 6 -8.84 19.02 -7.86
C ARG A 6 -7.41 18.94 -8.38
N LEU A 7 -7.19 19.20 -9.68
CA LEU A 7 -5.85 19.22 -10.27
C LEU A 7 -5.02 20.43 -9.81
N LYS A 8 -5.65 21.48 -9.27
CA LYS A 8 -4.95 22.62 -8.67
C LYS A 8 -4.22 22.25 -7.38
N ASN A 9 -4.63 21.16 -6.72
CA ASN A 9 -4.07 20.70 -5.44
C ASN A 9 -2.93 19.69 -5.61
N VAL A 10 -2.58 19.33 -6.85
CA VAL A 10 -1.55 18.34 -7.13
C VAL A 10 -0.30 19.03 -7.65
N GLU A 11 0.76 19.02 -6.84
CA GLU A 11 2.08 19.50 -7.25
C GLU A 11 2.73 18.50 -8.22
N THR A 12 3.51 19.00 -9.18
CA THR A 12 4.30 18.16 -10.08
C THR A 12 5.45 17.48 -9.31
N SER A 13 5.59 16.17 -9.50
CA SER A 13 6.61 15.38 -8.80
C SER A 13 8.02 15.71 -9.33
N ALA A 14 8.91 16.22 -8.47
CA ALA A 14 10.33 16.38 -8.80
C ALA A 14 11.01 15.03 -9.15
N ILE A 15 10.51 13.92 -8.61
CA ILE A 15 10.96 12.56 -8.94
C ILE A 15 10.68 12.23 -10.42
N ARG A 16 9.58 12.73 -11.00
CA ARG A 16 9.27 12.52 -12.42
C ARG A 16 10.29 13.20 -13.35
N GLU A 17 10.83 14.35 -12.95
CA GLU A 17 11.91 15.02 -13.67
C GLU A 17 13.23 14.26 -13.54
N LEU A 18 13.54 13.75 -12.34
CA LEU A 18 14.71 12.87 -12.12
C LEU A 18 14.61 11.56 -12.92
N PHE A 19 13.40 11.02 -13.11
CA PHE A 19 13.20 9.82 -13.91
C PHE A 19 13.50 10.01 -15.40
N LYS A 20 13.44 11.23 -15.94
CA LYS A 20 13.87 11.49 -17.33
C LYS A 20 15.37 11.25 -17.53
N LEU A 21 16.15 11.30 -16.45
CA LEU A 21 17.59 11.05 -16.48
C LEU A 21 17.93 9.56 -16.38
N LEU A 22 16.98 8.72 -15.93
CA LEU A 22 17.19 7.27 -15.86
C LEU A 22 17.42 6.69 -17.25
N GLY A 23 18.50 5.91 -17.39
CA GLY A 23 18.89 5.30 -18.66
C GLY A 23 19.67 6.22 -19.60
N THR A 24 20.00 7.45 -19.18
CA THR A 24 20.94 8.29 -19.92
C THR A 24 22.35 7.69 -19.80
N PRO A 25 23.04 7.36 -20.91
CA PRO A 25 24.39 6.81 -20.86
C PRO A 25 25.34 7.70 -20.06
N GLY A 26 26.15 7.09 -19.19
CA GLY A 26 27.11 7.80 -18.32
C GLY A 26 26.54 8.26 -16.98
N ILE A 27 25.25 8.08 -16.70
CA ILE A 27 24.65 8.37 -15.39
C ILE A 27 24.65 7.11 -14.51
N ILE A 28 25.23 7.21 -13.31
CA ILE A 28 25.03 6.25 -12.23
C ILE A 28 23.90 6.77 -11.36
N SER A 29 22.77 6.05 -11.32
CA SER A 29 21.56 6.51 -10.63
C SER A 29 21.28 5.73 -9.35
N PHE A 30 21.10 6.45 -8.25
CA PHE A 30 20.54 5.95 -6.99
C PHE A 30 19.09 6.39 -6.78
N ALA A 31 18.43 6.94 -7.81
CA ALA A 31 17.11 7.56 -7.68
C ALA A 31 15.94 6.57 -7.86
N GLY A 32 16.16 5.45 -8.55
CA GLY A 32 15.09 4.53 -8.94
C GLY A 32 14.78 3.48 -7.88
N GLY A 33 13.53 3.43 -7.41
CA GLY A 33 13.03 2.32 -6.58
C GLY A 33 12.57 1.10 -7.38
N PHE A 34 13.30 0.76 -8.45
CA PHE A 34 12.97 -0.35 -9.36
C PHE A 34 13.71 -1.63 -8.94
N PRO A 35 13.04 -2.78 -8.92
CA PRO A 35 13.76 -4.06 -8.84
C PRO A 35 14.68 -4.23 -10.04
N ASP A 36 15.78 -4.96 -9.86
CA ASP A 36 16.69 -5.32 -10.94
C ASP A 36 15.98 -6.24 -11.95
N PRO A 37 15.88 -5.85 -13.24
CA PRO A 37 15.25 -6.68 -14.26
C PRO A 37 15.90 -8.06 -14.46
N ALA A 38 17.17 -8.23 -14.09
CA ALA A 38 17.85 -9.52 -14.15
C ALA A 38 17.29 -10.54 -13.15
N LEU A 39 16.55 -10.10 -12.13
CA LEU A 39 15.92 -10.97 -11.13
C LEU A 39 14.51 -11.42 -11.52
N PHE A 40 13.96 -10.94 -12.63
CA PHE A 40 12.63 -11.36 -13.08
C PHE A 40 12.65 -12.80 -13.61
N ASP A 41 11.71 -13.62 -13.15
CA ASP A 41 11.48 -14.97 -13.68
C ASP A 41 10.78 -14.92 -15.04
N VAL A 42 11.51 -14.47 -16.06
CA VAL A 42 11.00 -14.31 -17.42
C VAL A 42 10.46 -15.62 -17.97
N GLU A 43 11.15 -16.73 -17.69
CA GLU A 43 10.75 -18.04 -18.19
C GLU A 43 9.50 -18.56 -17.48
N GLY A 44 9.41 -18.45 -16.15
CA GLY A 44 8.21 -18.83 -15.40
C GLY A 44 6.99 -17.99 -15.79
N ILE A 45 7.17 -16.69 -16.04
CA ILE A 45 6.10 -15.81 -16.55
C ILE A 45 5.66 -16.27 -17.95
N ARG A 46 6.60 -16.57 -18.85
CA ARG A 46 6.30 -17.06 -20.20
C ARG A 46 5.51 -18.37 -20.15
N ILE A 47 5.99 -19.36 -19.40
CA ILE A 47 5.32 -20.65 -19.22
C ILE A 47 3.90 -20.46 -18.67
N SER A 48 3.74 -19.59 -17.67
CA SER A 48 2.44 -19.32 -17.05
C SER A 48 1.47 -18.64 -18.03
N ALA A 49 1.96 -17.66 -18.81
CA ALA A 49 1.17 -16.98 -19.83
C ALA A 49 0.71 -17.95 -20.92
N ASP A 50 1.62 -18.77 -21.44
CA ASP A 50 1.35 -19.78 -22.46
C ASP A 50 0.33 -20.81 -21.96
N ALA A 51 0.49 -21.28 -20.71
CA ALA A 51 -0.43 -22.24 -20.10
C ALA A 51 -1.85 -21.67 -19.95
N VAL A 52 -2.00 -20.43 -19.50
CA VAL A 52 -3.31 -19.81 -19.33
C VAL A 52 -3.99 -19.57 -20.68
N LEU A 53 -3.25 -19.10 -21.68
CA LEU A 53 -3.79 -18.85 -23.03
C LEU A 53 -4.09 -20.15 -23.78
N SER A 54 -3.35 -21.22 -23.54
CA SER A 54 -3.60 -22.51 -24.20
C SER A 54 -4.79 -23.25 -23.58
N ASN A 55 -4.95 -23.19 -22.26
CA ASN A 55 -5.96 -23.99 -21.54
C ASN A 55 -7.27 -23.23 -21.29
N ASN A 56 -7.24 -21.90 -21.19
CA ASN A 56 -8.42 -21.11 -20.82
C ASN A 56 -8.49 -19.71 -21.50
N PRO A 57 -8.31 -19.62 -22.84
CA PRO A 57 -8.17 -18.33 -23.53
C PRO A 57 -9.41 -17.44 -23.47
N GLY A 58 -10.61 -18.03 -23.56
CA GLY A 58 -11.85 -17.25 -23.57
C GLY A 58 -12.06 -16.49 -22.25
N PRO A 59 -12.14 -17.18 -21.10
CA PRO A 59 -12.31 -16.55 -19.81
C PRO A 59 -11.22 -15.55 -19.40
N VAL A 60 -9.94 -15.80 -19.73
CA VAL A 60 -8.86 -14.85 -19.39
C VAL A 60 -8.89 -13.57 -20.22
N LEU A 61 -9.45 -13.63 -21.43
CA LEU A 61 -9.56 -12.47 -22.34
C LEU A 61 -10.92 -11.74 -22.24
N GLN A 62 -11.81 -12.18 -21.34
CA GLN A 62 -13.15 -11.61 -21.14
C GLN A 62 -13.19 -10.70 -19.91
N TYR A 63 -14.22 -9.85 -19.82
CA TYR A 63 -14.56 -9.16 -18.58
C TYR A 63 -14.67 -10.13 -17.39
N GLY A 64 -14.09 -9.73 -16.27
CA GLY A 64 -14.13 -10.47 -15.01
C GLY A 64 -14.81 -9.66 -13.89
N ALA A 65 -14.88 -10.26 -12.71
CA ALA A 65 -15.37 -9.60 -11.50
C ALA A 65 -14.43 -8.44 -11.08
N THR A 66 -15.01 -7.33 -10.62
CA THR A 66 -14.27 -6.13 -10.23
C THR A 66 -13.33 -6.39 -9.04
N GLU A 67 -13.74 -7.26 -8.11
CA GLU A 67 -12.95 -7.66 -6.95
C GLU A 67 -11.69 -8.45 -7.34
N GLY A 68 -11.62 -8.96 -8.57
CA GLY A 68 -10.49 -9.67 -9.13
C GLY A 68 -10.74 -11.15 -9.39
N TYR A 69 -9.80 -11.76 -10.10
CA TYR A 69 -9.85 -13.17 -10.47
C TYR A 69 -9.87 -14.09 -9.24
N GLY A 70 -10.91 -14.91 -9.09
CA GLY A 70 -11.15 -15.74 -7.90
C GLY A 70 -9.95 -16.59 -7.47
N PRO A 71 -9.32 -17.37 -8.36
CA PRO A 71 -8.13 -18.15 -8.02
C PRO A 71 -6.95 -17.29 -7.53
N LEU A 72 -6.77 -16.08 -8.07
CA LEU A 72 -5.75 -15.16 -7.56
C LEU A 72 -6.09 -14.68 -6.15
N ARG A 73 -7.35 -14.33 -5.87
CA ARG A 73 -7.80 -13.95 -4.51
C ARG A 73 -7.55 -15.07 -3.50
N ALA A 74 -7.80 -16.32 -3.89
CA ALA A 74 -7.51 -17.49 -3.05
C ALA A 74 -6.00 -17.67 -2.79
N GLN A 75 -5.15 -17.48 -3.81
CA GLN A 75 -3.70 -17.54 -3.64
C GLN A 75 -3.17 -16.40 -2.78
N LEU A 76 -3.70 -15.18 -2.92
CA LEU A 76 -3.34 -14.05 -2.07
C LEU A 76 -3.79 -14.27 -0.61
N SER A 77 -4.98 -14.83 -0.39
CA SER A 77 -5.45 -15.25 0.94
C SER A 77 -4.48 -16.26 1.58
N LEU A 78 -4.05 -17.27 0.83
CA LEU A 78 -3.05 -18.25 1.30
C LEU A 78 -1.68 -17.61 1.56
N PHE A 79 -1.25 -16.70 0.67
CA PHE A 79 0.00 -15.94 0.83
C PHE A 79 -0.02 -15.14 2.14
N MET A 80 -1.11 -14.44 2.44
CA MET A 80 -1.26 -13.70 3.68
C MET A 80 -1.33 -14.61 4.91
N LYS A 81 -1.97 -15.78 4.79
CA LYS A 81 -1.99 -16.79 5.85
C LYS A 81 -0.58 -17.28 6.19
N ASN A 82 0.26 -17.51 5.18
CA ASN A 82 1.67 -17.88 5.38
C ASN A 82 2.49 -16.77 6.05
N LYS A 83 2.06 -15.50 5.90
CA LYS A 83 2.60 -14.34 6.61
C LYS A 83 1.97 -14.11 7.99
N GLY A 84 1.11 -15.02 8.46
CA GLY A 84 0.46 -14.96 9.77
C GLY A 84 -0.83 -14.15 9.82
N ALA A 85 -1.36 -13.67 8.69
CA ALA A 85 -2.63 -12.94 8.63
C ALA A 85 -3.76 -13.80 8.10
N THR A 86 -4.83 -13.98 8.88
CA THR A 86 -6.01 -14.74 8.44
C THR A 86 -6.98 -13.84 7.67
N VAL A 87 -7.11 -14.07 6.37
CA VAL A 87 -8.02 -13.29 5.50
C VAL A 87 -8.71 -14.23 4.53
N ALA A 88 -10.03 -14.19 4.48
CA ALA A 88 -10.80 -14.95 3.50
C ALA A 88 -10.66 -14.31 2.10
N PRO A 89 -10.79 -15.07 0.99
CA PRO A 89 -10.66 -14.53 -0.36
C PRO A 89 -11.62 -13.38 -0.68
N ASP A 90 -12.81 -13.36 -0.05
CA ASP A 90 -13.80 -12.28 -0.16
C ASP A 90 -13.45 -11.04 0.67
N GLY A 91 -12.60 -11.17 1.69
CA GLY A 91 -12.07 -10.09 2.52
C GLY A 91 -10.93 -9.29 1.88
N LEU A 92 -10.70 -9.45 0.58
CA LEU A 92 -9.71 -8.68 -0.19
C LEU A 92 -10.18 -8.43 -1.62
N ILE A 93 -9.68 -7.36 -2.23
CA ILE A 93 -9.83 -7.08 -3.66
C ILE A 93 -8.46 -6.99 -4.34
N VAL A 94 -8.37 -7.42 -5.59
CA VAL A 94 -7.16 -7.27 -6.42
C VAL A 94 -7.14 -5.87 -7.02
N THR A 95 -5.97 -5.25 -7.03
CA THR A 95 -5.76 -3.90 -7.54
C THR A 95 -4.61 -3.85 -8.54
N THR A 96 -4.56 -2.76 -9.30
CA THR A 96 -3.56 -2.46 -10.34
C THR A 96 -2.26 -1.94 -9.70
N GLY A 97 -1.68 -2.77 -8.84
CA GLY A 97 -0.64 -2.40 -7.87
C GLY A 97 -1.21 -1.68 -6.64
N SER A 98 -0.42 -1.55 -5.58
CA SER A 98 -0.85 -0.88 -4.33
C SER A 98 -1.25 0.57 -4.55
N GLN A 99 -0.69 1.24 -5.57
CA GLN A 99 -1.10 2.60 -5.92
C GLN A 99 -2.60 2.74 -6.24
N GLN A 100 -3.22 1.74 -6.89
CA GLN A 100 -4.67 1.76 -7.10
C GLN A 100 -5.42 1.52 -5.78
N ALA A 101 -4.91 0.68 -4.87
CA ALA A 101 -5.51 0.53 -3.55
C ALA A 101 -5.55 1.87 -2.80
N LEU A 102 -4.44 2.63 -2.82
CA LEU A 102 -4.36 3.97 -2.22
C LEU A 102 -5.30 4.97 -2.89
N ASP A 103 -5.42 4.92 -4.22
CA ASP A 103 -6.39 5.74 -4.98
C ASP A 103 -7.83 5.44 -4.57
N LEU A 104 -8.20 4.16 -4.46
CA LEU A 104 -9.52 3.72 -4.02
C LEU A 104 -9.81 4.16 -2.57
N ILE A 105 -8.84 4.03 -1.66
CA ILE A 105 -8.97 4.54 -0.28
C ILE A 105 -9.18 6.05 -0.29
N GLY A 106 -8.37 6.80 -1.05
CA GLY A 106 -8.51 8.25 -1.16
C GLY A 106 -9.89 8.64 -1.69
N LYS A 107 -10.34 7.99 -2.77
CA LYS A 107 -11.63 8.23 -3.42
C LYS A 107 -12.83 7.95 -2.51
N THR A 108 -12.74 6.92 -1.67
CA THR A 108 -13.85 6.47 -0.83
C THR A 108 -13.91 7.16 0.51
N MET A 109 -12.75 7.47 1.10
CA MET A 109 -12.66 7.96 2.48
C MET A 109 -12.49 9.48 2.58
N ILE A 110 -11.83 10.13 1.61
CA ILE A 110 -11.38 11.52 1.74
C ILE A 110 -12.34 12.47 1.04
N SER A 111 -12.79 13.49 1.79
CA SER A 111 -13.45 14.68 1.29
C SER A 111 -12.51 15.89 1.35
N PRO A 112 -12.74 16.95 0.55
CA PRO A 112 -11.95 18.18 0.65
C PRO A 112 -11.93 18.76 2.08
N GLY A 113 -10.74 19.05 2.59
CA GLY A 113 -10.50 19.55 3.94
C GLY A 113 -10.39 18.47 5.01
N ASP A 114 -10.58 17.18 4.67
CA ASP A 114 -10.26 16.09 5.60
C ASP A 114 -8.75 16.06 5.86
N LYS A 115 -8.37 15.86 7.13
CA LYS A 115 -6.97 15.76 7.53
C LYS A 115 -6.49 14.34 7.36
N VAL A 116 -5.29 14.18 6.80
CA VAL A 116 -4.63 12.88 6.68
C VAL A 116 -3.24 12.99 7.31
N ILE A 117 -2.93 12.06 8.21
CA ILE A 117 -1.57 11.95 8.75
C ILE A 117 -0.77 10.97 7.91
N VAL A 118 0.45 11.35 7.56
CA VAL A 118 1.43 10.49 6.90
C VAL A 118 2.75 10.55 7.67
N GLU A 119 3.64 9.57 7.47
CA GLU A 119 5.01 9.67 7.96
C GLU A 119 5.76 10.86 7.34
N ALA A 120 6.73 11.43 8.04
CA ALA A 120 7.57 12.51 7.54
C ALA A 120 9.05 12.15 7.69
N PRO A 121 9.76 11.80 6.59
CA PRO A 121 9.29 11.71 5.19
C PRO A 121 8.40 10.48 4.89
N THR A 122 7.72 10.48 3.73
CA THR A 122 6.92 9.35 3.21
C THR A 122 6.93 9.28 1.68
N PHE A 123 6.19 8.32 1.11
CA PHE A 123 6.09 8.10 -0.32
C PHE A 123 5.32 9.22 -1.03
N LEU A 124 6.02 9.93 -1.92
CA LEU A 124 5.51 11.12 -2.62
C LEU A 124 4.21 10.88 -3.39
N ALA A 125 4.07 9.72 -4.05
CA ALA A 125 2.87 9.44 -4.85
C ALA A 125 1.61 9.33 -3.97
N THR A 126 1.74 8.88 -2.71
CA THR A 126 0.64 8.85 -1.75
C THR A 126 0.18 10.26 -1.36
N ILE A 127 1.12 11.17 -1.11
CA ILE A 127 0.81 12.60 -0.85
C ILE A 127 0.02 13.19 -2.01
N GLN A 128 0.47 12.96 -3.25
CA GLN A 128 -0.20 13.45 -4.46
C GLN A 128 -1.59 12.84 -4.63
N CYS A 129 -1.70 11.53 -4.38
CA CYS A 129 -2.96 10.78 -4.45
C CYS A 129 -4.00 11.35 -3.47
N PHE A 130 -3.65 11.55 -2.19
CA PHE A 130 -4.61 12.07 -1.22
C PHE A 130 -4.93 13.56 -1.43
N ARG A 131 -3.96 14.38 -1.85
CA ARG A 131 -4.23 15.79 -2.22
C ARG A 131 -5.18 15.91 -3.42
N LEU A 132 -5.16 14.96 -4.36
CA LEU A 132 -6.12 14.90 -5.48
C LEU A 132 -7.58 14.77 -4.99
N TYR A 133 -7.79 14.20 -3.80
CA TYR A 133 -9.12 14.14 -3.14
C TYR A 133 -9.36 15.28 -2.15
N GLY A 134 -8.41 16.22 -2.03
CA GLY A 134 -8.53 17.43 -1.23
C GLY A 134 -8.11 17.27 0.23
N ALA A 135 -7.30 16.26 0.56
CA ALA A 135 -6.78 16.09 1.91
C ALA A 135 -5.78 17.19 2.31
N ASP A 136 -5.89 17.63 3.56
CA ASP A 136 -4.84 18.38 4.25
C ASP A 136 -3.85 17.39 4.87
N ILE A 137 -2.62 17.39 4.37
CA ILE A 137 -1.58 16.41 4.77
C ILE A 137 -0.77 16.93 5.96
N TYR A 138 -0.70 16.12 7.02
CA TYR A 138 0.10 16.37 8.22
C TYR A 138 1.18 15.29 8.36
N GLY A 139 2.42 15.71 8.58
CA GLY A 139 3.56 14.81 8.70
C GLY A 139 3.84 14.43 10.16
N ALA A 140 3.74 13.16 10.51
CA ALA A 140 4.21 12.62 11.79
C ALA A 140 5.70 12.30 11.70
N PRO A 141 6.53 12.79 12.63
CA PRO A 141 7.97 12.59 12.57
C PRO A 141 8.33 11.11 12.74
N ILE A 142 9.40 10.70 12.05
CA ILE A 142 9.95 9.35 12.16
C ILE A 142 11.31 9.36 12.86
N ASP A 143 11.72 8.21 13.35
CA ASP A 143 13.09 7.89 13.74
C ASP A 143 13.53 6.55 13.10
N ALA A 144 14.60 5.92 13.60
CA ALA A 144 15.10 4.66 13.08
C ALA A 144 14.08 3.50 13.19
N ASP A 145 13.16 3.58 14.15
CA ASP A 145 12.11 2.61 14.42
C ASP A 145 10.76 3.05 13.80
N GLY A 146 10.79 3.85 12.74
CA GLY A 146 9.60 4.33 12.02
C GLY A 146 8.93 5.53 12.69
N VAL A 147 7.61 5.70 12.48
CA VAL A 147 6.86 6.80 13.10
C VAL A 147 6.99 6.84 14.62
N GLN A 148 7.21 8.04 15.17
CA GLN A 148 7.25 8.27 16.61
C GLN A 148 5.83 8.17 17.19
N VAL A 149 5.49 7.00 17.73
CA VAL A 149 4.10 6.65 18.12
C VAL A 149 3.50 7.59 19.17
N ASP A 150 4.30 8.10 20.12
CA ASP A 150 3.82 9.09 21.12
C ASP A 150 3.38 10.41 20.47
N VAL A 151 4.07 10.84 19.41
CA VAL A 151 3.73 12.04 18.66
C VAL A 151 2.52 11.77 17.77
N LEU A 152 2.50 10.62 17.11
CA LEU A 152 1.36 10.19 16.29
C LEU A 152 0.06 10.13 17.10
N GLU A 153 0.10 9.58 18.32
CA GLU A 153 -1.06 9.49 19.21
C GLU A 153 -1.64 10.88 19.52
N LYS A 154 -0.78 11.83 19.92
CA LYS A 154 -1.19 13.22 20.17
C LYS A 154 -1.78 13.87 18.92
N MET A 155 -1.14 13.68 17.76
CA MET A 155 -1.65 14.22 16.50
C MET A 155 -3.01 13.63 16.13
N ILE A 156 -3.25 12.33 16.35
CA ILE A 156 -4.55 11.69 16.12
C ILE A 156 -5.61 12.32 17.02
N GLU A 157 -5.32 12.52 18.30
CA GLU A 157 -6.26 13.09 19.28
C GLU A 157 -6.60 14.56 18.99
N GLU A 158 -5.60 15.36 18.62
CA GLU A 158 -5.74 16.79 18.31
C GLU A 158 -6.38 17.03 16.94
N LEU A 159 -5.87 16.37 15.90
CA LEU A 159 -6.29 16.63 14.53
C LEU A 159 -7.59 15.91 14.18
N LYS A 160 -7.85 14.74 14.78
CA LYS A 160 -8.93 13.81 14.44
C LYS A 160 -8.93 13.49 12.93
N PRO A 161 -7.83 12.93 12.41
CA PRO A 161 -7.67 12.73 10.98
C PRO A 161 -8.68 11.72 10.43
N LYS A 162 -8.97 11.83 9.14
CA LYS A 162 -9.76 10.84 8.41
C LYS A 162 -9.06 9.48 8.39
N LEU A 163 -7.76 9.49 8.15
CA LEU A 163 -6.91 8.30 8.16
C LEU A 163 -5.45 8.65 8.45
N VAL A 164 -4.69 7.62 8.82
CA VAL A 164 -3.23 7.62 8.97
C VAL A 164 -2.65 6.69 7.92
N TYR A 165 -1.62 7.10 7.19
CA TYR A 165 -0.89 6.23 6.25
C TYR A 165 0.55 6.00 6.72
N LEU A 166 0.93 4.73 6.79
CA LEU A 166 2.24 4.27 7.26
C LEU A 166 2.83 3.26 6.28
N ILE A 167 4.16 3.19 6.25
CA ILE A 167 4.92 2.15 5.54
C ILE A 167 5.75 1.39 6.60
N PRO A 168 5.16 0.44 7.36
CA PRO A 168 5.77 -0.08 8.58
C PRO A 168 7.06 -0.87 8.38
N THR A 169 7.32 -1.34 7.17
CA THR A 169 8.44 -2.23 6.84
C THR A 169 9.28 -1.60 5.74
N PHE A 170 10.53 -1.25 6.05
CA PHE A 170 11.47 -0.62 5.12
C PHE A 170 10.89 0.61 4.41
N GLY A 171 10.41 1.58 5.20
CA GLY A 171 9.64 2.73 4.75
C GLY A 171 10.26 3.48 3.57
N ASN A 172 9.46 3.92 2.60
CA ASN A 172 9.96 4.75 1.50
C ASN A 172 9.70 6.24 1.82
N PRO A 173 10.73 7.11 1.92
CA PRO A 173 12.14 6.89 1.57
C PRO A 173 13.07 6.55 2.76
N SER A 174 12.55 6.42 3.97
CA SER A 174 13.36 6.40 5.21
C SER A 174 14.22 5.15 5.42
N GLY A 175 13.81 4.01 4.86
CA GLY A 175 14.32 2.68 5.17
C GLY A 175 13.94 2.16 6.56
N ALA A 176 13.24 2.96 7.38
CA ALA A 176 12.93 2.63 8.77
C ALA A 176 11.92 1.47 8.86
N THR A 177 11.96 0.72 9.96
CA THR A 177 11.03 -0.38 10.22
C THR A 177 10.43 -0.23 11.61
N LEU A 178 9.09 -0.20 11.69
CA LEU A 178 8.38 -0.15 12.96
C LEU A 178 8.65 -1.40 13.78
N SER A 179 9.08 -1.19 15.03
CA SER A 179 9.21 -2.26 16.02
C SER A 179 7.88 -2.96 16.30
N LEU A 180 7.94 -4.19 16.80
CA LEU A 180 6.74 -4.96 17.16
C LEU A 180 5.86 -4.21 18.17
N GLU A 181 6.47 -3.57 19.16
CA GLU A 181 5.77 -2.78 20.18
C GLU A 181 5.03 -1.60 19.56
N ARG A 182 5.69 -0.85 18.67
CA ARG A 182 5.07 0.29 17.98
C ARG A 182 3.90 -0.14 17.09
N ARG A 183 4.03 -1.26 16.37
CA ARG A 183 2.93 -1.83 15.56
C ARG A 183 1.69 -2.14 16.42
N LYS A 184 1.88 -2.82 17.56
CA LYS A 184 0.79 -3.13 18.49
C LYS A 184 0.15 -1.87 19.06
N ARG A 185 0.96 -0.90 19.49
CA ARG A 185 0.46 0.36 20.03
C ARG A 185 -0.33 1.18 19.01
N ILE A 186 0.10 1.19 17.75
CA ILE A 186 -0.66 1.86 16.66
C ILE A 186 -2.03 1.18 16.46
N LEU A 187 -2.09 -0.15 16.50
CA LEU A 187 -3.37 -0.89 16.42
C LEU A 187 -4.30 -0.57 17.59
N GLU A 188 -3.75 -0.50 18.81
CA GLU A 188 -4.51 -0.11 20.02
C GLU A 188 -5.05 1.31 19.92
N ILE A 189 -4.22 2.26 19.46
CA ILE A 189 -4.65 3.65 19.22
C ILE A 189 -5.76 3.69 18.17
N ALA A 190 -5.59 3.02 17.03
CA ALA A 190 -6.57 2.98 15.95
C ALA A 190 -7.94 2.47 16.44
N ALA A 191 -7.95 1.38 17.21
CA ALA A 191 -9.17 0.83 17.81
C ALA A 191 -9.82 1.80 18.81
N ARG A 192 -9.02 2.42 19.69
CA ARG A 192 -9.49 3.36 20.72
C ARG A 192 -10.06 4.64 20.12
N THR A 193 -9.38 5.22 19.14
CA THR A 193 -9.73 6.51 18.53
C THR A 193 -10.64 6.38 17.33
N LYS A 194 -10.91 5.15 16.88
CA LYS A 194 -11.70 4.86 15.68
C LYS A 194 -11.13 5.55 14.44
N THR A 195 -9.82 5.44 14.27
CA THR A 195 -9.06 6.09 13.19
C THR A 195 -8.53 5.04 12.25
N LEU A 196 -8.91 5.13 10.96
CA LEU A 196 -8.42 4.20 9.95
C LEU A 196 -6.90 4.35 9.77
N VAL A 197 -6.17 3.27 9.95
CA VAL A 197 -4.75 3.14 9.62
C VAL A 197 -4.63 2.40 8.28
N VAL A 198 -3.87 2.97 7.36
CA VAL A 198 -3.49 2.36 6.09
C VAL A 198 -2.05 1.85 6.22
N GLU A 199 -1.89 0.53 6.22
CA GLU A 199 -0.61 -0.16 6.15
C GLU A 199 -0.24 -0.43 4.68
N ASP A 200 0.80 0.22 4.17
CA ASP A 200 1.36 -0.10 2.85
C ASP A 200 2.62 -0.96 3.02
N ASP A 201 2.57 -2.22 2.58
CA ASP A 201 3.62 -3.22 2.78
C ASP A 201 4.17 -3.78 1.45
N PRO A 202 4.73 -2.96 0.55
CA PRO A 202 5.30 -3.46 -0.71
C PRO A 202 6.68 -4.11 -0.52
N TYR A 203 7.32 -3.95 0.65
CA TYR A 203 8.70 -4.37 0.92
C TYR A 203 8.83 -5.49 1.96
N GLY A 204 7.73 -5.98 2.56
CA GLY A 204 7.79 -6.92 3.69
C GLY A 204 8.60 -8.19 3.46
N GLU A 205 8.74 -8.64 2.21
CA GLU A 205 9.53 -9.82 1.84
C GLU A 205 11.02 -9.52 1.53
N LEU A 206 11.41 -8.25 1.47
CA LEU A 206 12.73 -7.80 1.01
C LEU A 206 13.70 -7.57 2.18
N TYR A 207 13.79 -8.53 3.09
CA TYR A 207 14.67 -8.45 4.25
C TYR A 207 15.99 -9.21 4.04
N PHE A 208 17.03 -8.78 4.74
CA PHE A 208 18.32 -9.46 4.76
C PHE A 208 18.54 -10.16 6.10
N GLY A 209 18.75 -11.47 6.07
CA GLY A 209 18.98 -12.27 7.27
C GLY A 209 17.71 -12.46 8.10
N THR A 210 17.45 -11.56 9.05
CA THR A 210 16.34 -11.69 9.99
C THR A 210 15.05 -11.10 9.41
N PRO A 211 13.91 -11.81 9.49
CA PRO A 211 12.63 -11.26 9.05
C PRO A 211 12.21 -10.05 9.90
N PRO A 212 11.48 -9.07 9.32
CA PRO A 212 10.91 -7.96 10.07
C PRO A 212 9.83 -8.47 11.02
N PRO A 213 9.38 -7.63 11.98
CA PRO A 213 8.19 -7.95 12.77
C PRO A 213 6.97 -8.26 11.88
N PRO A 214 6.03 -9.11 12.32
CA PRO A 214 4.79 -9.38 11.59
C PRO A 214 4.06 -8.08 11.22
N SER A 215 3.34 -8.08 10.09
CA SER A 215 2.54 -6.91 9.67
C SER A 215 1.50 -6.54 10.72
N MET A 216 1.07 -5.28 10.73
CA MET A 216 -0.06 -4.85 11.56
C MET A 216 -1.31 -5.66 11.22
N LEU A 217 -1.48 -6.07 9.96
CA LEU A 217 -2.55 -7.00 9.56
C LEU A 217 -2.45 -8.37 10.25
N ALA A 218 -1.25 -8.94 10.37
CA ALA A 218 -1.06 -10.22 11.06
C ALA A 218 -1.25 -10.09 12.58
N LEU A 219 -0.95 -8.92 13.15
CA LEU A 219 -1.10 -8.63 14.57
C LEU A 219 -2.53 -8.19 14.96
N SER A 220 -3.39 -7.84 13.98
CA SER A 220 -4.70 -7.23 14.28
C SER A 220 -5.65 -8.17 15.03
N ASP A 221 -5.50 -9.48 14.85
CA ASP A 221 -6.35 -10.48 15.53
C ASP A 221 -6.06 -10.56 17.03
N ASP A 222 -4.84 -10.19 17.45
CA ASP A 222 -4.43 -10.14 18.86
C ASP A 222 -4.88 -8.86 19.58
N ILE A 223 -5.28 -7.82 18.82
CA ILE A 223 -5.64 -6.51 19.35
C ILE A 223 -7.13 -6.25 19.09
N PRO A 224 -8.02 -6.46 20.09
CA PRO A 224 -9.45 -6.37 19.91
C PRO A 224 -9.93 -5.08 19.24
N GLY A 225 -10.77 -5.21 18.22
CA GLY A 225 -11.35 -4.08 17.49
C GLY A 225 -10.43 -3.40 16.47
N SER A 226 -9.13 -3.69 16.47
CA SER A 226 -8.18 -3.02 15.57
C SER A 226 -8.42 -3.33 14.08
N ARG A 227 -8.92 -4.53 13.77
CA ARG A 227 -9.21 -4.95 12.39
C ARG A 227 -10.28 -4.09 11.68
N GLU A 228 -11.19 -3.47 12.43
CA GLU A 228 -12.21 -2.57 11.89
C GLU A 228 -11.63 -1.21 11.43
N TRP A 229 -10.40 -0.90 11.87
CA TRP A 229 -9.73 0.38 11.65
C TRP A 229 -8.40 0.19 10.93
N LEU A 230 -8.23 -0.91 10.18
CA LEU A 230 -7.02 -1.20 9.42
C LEU A 230 -7.35 -1.54 7.97
N ALA A 231 -6.70 -0.84 7.04
CA ALA A 231 -6.60 -1.23 5.64
C ALA A 231 -5.15 -1.60 5.32
N HIS A 232 -4.93 -2.76 4.72
CA HIS A 232 -3.62 -3.24 4.28
C HIS A 232 -3.53 -3.24 2.76
N CYS A 233 -2.45 -2.67 2.23
CA CYS A 233 -2.11 -2.61 0.82
C CYS A 233 -0.85 -3.42 0.54
N GLY A 234 -0.98 -4.45 -0.29
CA GLY A 234 0.14 -5.28 -0.73
C GLY A 234 0.43 -5.13 -2.23
N SER A 235 1.64 -5.52 -2.65
CA SER A 235 2.00 -5.51 -4.07
C SER A 235 2.98 -6.61 -4.44
N LEU A 236 2.80 -7.18 -5.65
CA LEU A 236 3.78 -8.05 -6.29
C LEU A 236 4.88 -7.29 -7.04
N SER A 237 4.85 -5.95 -7.00
CA SER A 237 5.77 -5.11 -7.80
C SER A 237 7.23 -5.27 -7.43
N LYS A 238 7.53 -5.66 -6.18
CA LYS A 238 8.91 -5.76 -5.68
C LYS A 238 9.42 -7.19 -5.55
N VAL A 239 8.53 -8.17 -5.64
CA VAL A 239 8.82 -9.60 -5.40
C VAL A 239 8.59 -10.48 -6.63
N LEU A 240 7.89 -9.98 -7.65
CA LEU A 240 7.62 -10.73 -8.88
C LEU A 240 7.91 -9.89 -10.12
N SER A 241 7.09 -8.89 -10.40
CA SER A 241 7.29 -7.99 -11.53
C SER A 241 6.45 -6.73 -11.37
N PRO A 242 7.07 -5.53 -11.43
CA PRO A 242 6.33 -4.28 -11.44
C PRO A 242 5.51 -4.13 -12.73
N GLY A 243 5.84 -4.82 -13.83
CA GLY A 243 5.13 -4.72 -15.11
C GLY A 243 3.76 -5.38 -15.11
N LEU A 244 3.53 -6.39 -14.26
CA LEU A 244 2.23 -7.07 -14.15
C LEU A 244 1.14 -6.22 -13.52
N ARG A 245 1.53 -5.16 -12.80
CA ARG A 245 0.61 -4.26 -12.10
C ARG A 245 -0.36 -4.99 -11.16
N VAL A 246 0.14 -5.94 -10.36
CA VAL A 246 -0.71 -6.68 -9.41
C VAL A 246 -0.44 -6.19 -7.98
N GLY A 247 -1.51 -5.80 -7.30
CA GLY A 247 -1.58 -5.51 -5.87
C GLY A 247 -2.89 -5.99 -5.29
N TRP A 248 -3.10 -5.74 -4.00
CA TRP A 248 -4.35 -6.07 -3.34
C TRP A 248 -4.61 -5.13 -2.16
N MET A 249 -5.89 -5.00 -1.81
CA MET A 249 -6.36 -4.29 -0.62
C MET A 249 -7.16 -5.24 0.25
N ILE A 250 -6.82 -5.25 1.53
CA ILE A 250 -7.55 -5.96 2.59
C ILE A 250 -8.07 -4.89 3.54
N ALA A 251 -9.37 -4.83 3.76
CA ALA A 251 -9.98 -3.75 4.52
C ALA A 251 -11.33 -4.19 5.12
N PRO A 252 -11.96 -3.38 5.99
CA PRO A 252 -13.32 -3.66 6.46
C PRO A 252 -14.30 -3.80 5.29
N ALA A 253 -15.28 -4.68 5.42
CA ALA A 253 -16.21 -5.02 4.34
C ALA A 253 -16.92 -3.79 3.74
N ALA A 254 -17.28 -2.80 4.57
CA ALA A 254 -17.88 -1.55 4.12
C ALA A 254 -16.95 -0.74 3.21
N LEU A 255 -15.64 -0.70 3.51
CA LEU A 255 -14.66 -0.01 2.67
C LEU A 255 -14.46 -0.76 1.34
N LEU A 256 -14.33 -2.08 1.39
CA LEU A 256 -14.21 -2.89 0.17
C LEU A 256 -15.42 -2.71 -0.76
N ALA A 257 -16.64 -2.76 -0.21
CA ALA A 257 -17.87 -2.62 -0.99
C ALA A 257 -18.03 -1.24 -1.67
N ASN A 258 -17.45 -0.18 -1.11
CA ASN A 258 -17.47 1.16 -1.73
C ASN A 258 -16.29 1.39 -2.69
N ALA A 259 -15.26 0.54 -2.62
CA ALA A 259 -14.06 0.61 -3.46
C ALA A 259 -14.20 -0.17 -4.78
N THR A 260 -15.21 -1.04 -4.90
CA THR A 260 -15.51 -1.88 -6.06
C THR A 260 -16.72 -1.39 -6.84
#